data_AF-A0A357ATM5-F1
#
_entry.id   AF-A0A357ATM5-F1
#
_cell.length_a   1.000
_cell.length_b   1.000
_cell.length_c   1.000
_cell.angle_alpha   90.00
_cell.angle_beta   90.00
_cell.angle_gamma   90.00
#
_symmetry.space_group_name_H-M   'P 1'
#
loop_
_entity.id
_entity.type
_entity.pdbx_description
1 polymer ?
#
loop_
_entity_poly.entity_id
_entity_poly.type
_entity_poly.pdbx_seq_one_letter_code
_entity_poly.pdbx_strand_id
1 'polypeptide(L)'
;MSSLLESFCDGSVACVAGEAAAADMPWNAHPAFSGVALKHLVPGRDTGGRFSLHLVRVEGGCALSEHAHAENWELHEVIEGEGVCHFAGRSVDYAPGVCGVLPAGVAHEVQAGPRGLCLLAVFTPALL
;
A
#
# COMPACT_ATOMS: atom_id res chain seq x y z
N MET A 1 -19.11 -8.14 12.16
CA MET A 1 -17.76 -7.62 12.47
C MET A 1 -17.28 -6.94 11.21
N SER A 2 -16.86 -5.68 11.32
CA SER A 2 -16.28 -4.95 10.18
C SER A 2 -14.94 -5.56 9.79
N SER A 3 -14.58 -5.53 8.51
CA SER A 3 -13.27 -5.99 8.06
C SER A 3 -12.16 -5.02 8.52
N LEU A 4 -10.90 -5.48 8.50
CA LEU A 4 -9.77 -4.59 8.83
C LEU A 4 -9.66 -3.46 7.79
N LEU A 5 -9.96 -3.74 6.52
CA LEU A 5 -10.03 -2.70 5.48
C LEU A 5 -11.09 -1.64 5.81
N GLU A 6 -12.30 -2.04 6.17
CA GLU A 6 -13.37 -1.10 6.56
C GLU A 6 -12.92 -0.26 7.76
N SER A 7 -12.28 -0.90 8.74
CA SER A 7 -11.74 -0.21 9.93
C SER A 7 -10.70 0.85 9.57
N PHE A 8 -9.83 0.61 8.59
CA PHE A 8 -8.88 1.61 8.09
C PHE A 8 -9.55 2.68 7.20
N CYS A 9 -10.60 2.34 6.46
CA CYS A 9 -11.33 3.28 5.63
C CYS A 9 -12.12 4.31 6.44
N ASP A 10 -12.67 3.89 7.58
CA ASP A 10 -13.51 4.70 8.48
C ASP A 10 -12.76 5.22 9.72
N GLY A 11 -11.50 4.79 9.89
CA GLY A 11 -10.64 5.20 11.00
C GLY A 11 -10.10 6.63 10.85
N SER A 12 -9.08 6.94 11.64
CA SER A 12 -8.42 8.24 11.62
C SER A 12 -6.90 8.13 11.66
N VAL A 13 -6.25 9.19 11.22
CA VAL A 13 -4.81 9.40 11.31
C VAL A 13 -4.58 10.57 12.26
N ALA A 14 -3.98 10.28 13.42
CA ALA A 14 -3.63 11.30 14.41
C ALA A 14 -2.15 11.68 14.30
N CYS A 15 -1.87 12.97 14.19
CA CYS A 15 -0.54 13.56 14.05
C CYS A 15 -0.40 14.78 14.96
N VAL A 16 0.84 15.27 15.14
CA VAL A 16 1.09 16.49 15.95
C VAL A 16 0.31 17.70 15.42
N ALA A 17 0.08 17.77 14.11
CA ALA A 17 -0.68 18.85 13.47
C ALA A 17 -2.21 18.73 13.64
N GLY A 18 -2.72 17.58 14.07
CA GLY A 18 -4.15 17.32 14.21
C GLY A 18 -4.54 15.89 13.84
N GLU A 19 -5.84 15.63 13.77
CA GLU A 19 -6.42 14.35 13.41
C GLU A 19 -7.25 14.48 12.12
N ALA A 20 -7.07 13.54 11.20
CA ALA A 20 -7.81 13.49 9.93
C ALA A 20 -8.57 12.16 9.83
N ALA A 21 -9.86 12.21 9.46
CA ALA A 21 -10.63 11.02 9.21
C ALA A 21 -10.22 10.41 7.86
N ALA A 22 -9.94 9.11 7.85
CA ALA A 22 -9.61 8.40 6.62
C ALA A 22 -10.80 8.43 5.64
N ALA A 23 -12.04 8.43 6.14
CA ALA A 23 -13.26 8.48 5.34
C ALA A 23 -13.31 9.70 4.38
N ASP A 24 -12.73 10.83 4.80
CA ASP A 24 -12.71 12.08 4.02
C ASP A 24 -11.58 12.10 2.97
N MET A 25 -10.65 11.15 3.03
CA MET A 25 -9.55 11.05 2.07
C MET A 25 -10.02 10.29 0.83
N PRO A 26 -9.77 10.81 -0.40
CA PRO A 26 -10.23 10.15 -1.61
C PRO A 26 -9.40 8.92 -1.94
N TRP A 27 -10.03 7.97 -2.65
CA TRP A 27 -9.32 6.96 -3.41
C TRP A 27 -8.86 7.58 -4.74
N ASN A 28 -7.57 7.46 -5.02
CA ASN A 28 -6.92 8.00 -6.22
C ASN A 28 -6.51 6.82 -7.11
N ALA A 29 -6.99 6.77 -8.33
CA ALA A 29 -6.53 5.75 -9.29
C ALA A 29 -5.02 5.91 -9.53
N HIS A 30 -4.29 4.80 -9.55
CA HIS A 30 -2.87 4.83 -9.84
C HIS A 30 -2.67 5.24 -11.31
N PRO A 31 -1.80 6.23 -11.61
CA PRO A 31 -1.69 6.78 -12.96
C PRO A 31 -1.13 5.77 -13.97
N ALA A 32 -0.38 4.77 -13.51
CA ALA A 32 0.28 3.78 -14.38
C ALA A 32 -0.28 2.36 -14.29
N PHE A 33 -1.08 2.04 -13.27
CA PHE A 33 -1.50 0.66 -12.99
C PHE A 33 -3.03 0.58 -12.96
N SER A 34 -3.61 -0.03 -14.00
CA SER A 34 -5.06 -0.21 -14.11
C SER A 34 -5.58 -1.09 -12.98
N GLY A 35 -6.76 -0.74 -12.44
CA GLY A 35 -7.36 -1.46 -11.32
C GLY A 35 -6.63 -1.28 -9.99
N VAL A 36 -5.69 -0.32 -9.90
CA VAL A 36 -5.02 0.04 -8.64
C VAL A 36 -5.52 1.41 -8.18
N ALA A 37 -5.85 1.53 -6.90
CA ALA A 37 -6.20 2.80 -6.27
C ALA A 37 -5.54 2.95 -4.91
N LEU A 38 -5.23 4.18 -4.53
CA LEU A 38 -4.55 4.52 -3.29
C LEU A 38 -5.31 5.59 -2.50
N LYS A 39 -5.40 5.40 -1.19
CA LYS A 39 -5.76 6.44 -0.24
C LYS A 39 -4.48 6.83 0.52
N HIS A 40 -4.05 8.08 0.37
CA HIS A 40 -2.84 8.60 1.01
C HIS A 40 -3.13 8.98 2.47
N LEU A 41 -2.98 8.00 3.38
CA LEU A 41 -3.28 8.18 4.80
C LEU A 41 -2.30 9.14 5.47
N VAL A 42 -1.00 9.01 5.17
CA VAL A 42 0.06 9.91 5.64
C VAL A 42 0.96 10.28 4.46
N PRO A 43 0.81 11.47 3.86
CA PRO A 43 1.75 11.99 2.89
C PRO A 43 3.03 12.50 3.57
N GLY A 44 4.13 12.53 2.83
CA GLY A 44 5.46 12.89 3.28
C GLY A 44 5.56 14.32 3.79
N ARG A 45 4.73 15.25 3.30
CA ARG A 45 4.64 16.61 3.87
C ARG A 45 4.31 16.59 5.38
N ASP A 46 3.59 15.58 5.86
CA ASP A 46 3.17 15.47 7.26
C ASP A 46 4.26 14.80 8.13
N THR A 47 5.25 14.16 7.50
CA THR A 47 6.37 13.47 8.18
C THR A 47 7.72 14.15 7.97
N GLY A 48 7.76 15.26 7.22
CA GLY A 48 9.00 15.89 6.79
C GLY A 48 9.80 15.03 5.82
N GLY A 49 9.12 14.25 4.97
CA GLY A 49 9.71 13.38 3.95
C GLY A 49 10.29 12.07 4.49
N ARG A 50 10.17 11.80 5.80
CA ARG A 50 10.78 10.60 6.42
C ARG A 50 10.07 9.31 6.08
N PHE A 51 8.74 9.34 6.02
CA PHE A 51 7.94 8.22 5.55
C PHE A 51 6.58 8.65 5.00
N SER A 52 5.95 7.79 4.23
CA SER A 52 4.53 7.94 3.86
C SER A 52 3.78 6.64 4.06
N LEU A 53 2.51 6.69 4.42
CA LEU A 53 1.62 5.55 4.59
C LEU A 53 0.44 5.66 3.63
N HIS A 54 0.17 4.58 2.90
CA HIS A 54 -0.92 4.51 1.93
C HIS A 54 -1.73 3.24 2.14
N LEU A 55 -3.03 3.35 2.01
CA LEU A 55 -3.89 2.21 1.81
C LEU A 55 -3.98 1.97 0.30
N VAL A 56 -3.62 0.77 -0.15
CA VAL A 56 -3.56 0.40 -1.57
C VAL A 56 -4.58 -0.70 -1.82
N ARG A 57 -5.38 -0.53 -2.87
CA ARG A 57 -6.31 -1.55 -3.38
C ARG A 57 -5.87 -1.96 -4.78
N VAL A 58 -5.78 -3.27 -4.99
CA VAL A 58 -5.55 -3.89 -6.30
C VAL A 58 -6.78 -4.74 -6.62
N GLU A 59 -7.48 -4.41 -7.70
CA GLU A 59 -8.66 -5.14 -8.16
C GLU A 59 -8.31 -6.58 -8.57
N GLY A 60 -9.32 -7.44 -8.62
CA GLY A 60 -9.14 -8.85 -8.93
C GLY A 60 -8.48 -9.09 -10.28
N GLY A 61 -7.40 -9.87 -10.30
CA GLY A 61 -6.62 -10.14 -11.52
C GLY A 61 -5.80 -8.95 -12.06
N CYS A 62 -5.80 -7.82 -11.35
CA CYS A 62 -4.92 -6.69 -11.67
C CYS A 62 -3.58 -6.81 -10.91
N ALA A 63 -2.63 -5.95 -11.24
CA ALA A 63 -1.30 -5.97 -10.65
C ALA A 63 -0.74 -4.56 -10.45
N LEU A 64 0.08 -4.42 -9.40
CA LEU A 64 1.17 -3.46 -9.35
C LEU A 64 2.32 -4.08 -10.16
N SER A 65 2.33 -3.85 -11.47
CA SER A 65 3.34 -4.43 -12.38
C SER A 65 4.77 -4.11 -11.94
N GLU A 66 5.73 -4.91 -12.39
CA GLU A 66 7.14 -4.77 -11.99
C GLU A 66 7.64 -3.32 -12.03
N HIS A 67 8.10 -2.84 -10.88
CA HIS A 67 8.65 -1.50 -10.71
C HIS A 67 9.69 -1.48 -9.58
N ALA A 68 10.42 -0.37 -9.48
CA ALA A 68 11.40 -0.16 -8.42
C ALA A 68 11.38 1.31 -7.97
N HIS A 69 11.62 1.52 -6.69
CA HIS A 69 11.85 2.84 -6.13
C HIS A 69 13.34 2.99 -5.85
N ALA A 70 13.98 4.00 -6.45
CA ALA A 70 15.45 4.13 -6.39
C ALA A 70 15.97 4.34 -4.96
N GLU A 71 15.23 5.10 -4.15
CA GLU A 71 15.68 5.53 -2.81
C GLU A 71 14.83 4.96 -1.67
N ASN A 72 13.58 4.58 -1.97
CA ASN A 72 12.59 4.20 -0.96
C ASN A 72 12.72 2.71 -0.60
N TRP A 73 12.88 2.42 0.68
CA TRP A 73 12.42 1.17 1.24
C TRP A 73 10.90 1.17 1.29
N GLU A 74 10.31 0.01 1.07
CA GLU A 74 8.87 -0.17 1.11
C GLU A 74 8.50 -1.37 1.99
N LEU A 75 7.43 -1.21 2.77
CA LEU A 75 6.81 -2.25 3.58
C LEU A 75 5.38 -2.42 3.10
N HIS A 76 5.05 -3.63 2.67
CA HIS A 76 3.68 -4.07 2.44
C HIS A 76 3.16 -4.82 3.65
N GLU A 77 1.97 -4.49 4.14
CA GLU A 77 1.21 -5.29 5.10
C GLU A 77 -0.14 -5.63 4.47
N VAL A 78 -0.39 -6.93 4.23
CA VAL A 78 -1.66 -7.36 3.64
C VAL A 78 -2.75 -7.34 4.70
N ILE A 79 -3.84 -6.61 4.43
CA ILE A 79 -4.97 -6.47 5.37
C ILE A 79 -6.25 -7.13 4.87
N GLU A 80 -6.39 -7.39 3.58
CA GLU A 80 -7.52 -8.10 2.99
C GLU A 80 -7.15 -8.71 1.63
N GLY A 81 -7.82 -9.79 1.23
CA GLY A 81 -7.66 -10.40 -0.08
C GLY A 81 -6.47 -11.37 -0.15
N GLU A 82 -6.08 -11.72 -1.36
CA GLU A 82 -5.01 -12.68 -1.64
C GLU A 82 -4.25 -12.30 -2.91
N GLY A 83 -3.00 -12.73 -3.02
CA GLY A 83 -2.17 -12.45 -4.18
C GLY A 83 -0.78 -13.06 -4.06
N VAL A 84 0.13 -12.63 -4.92
CA VAL A 84 1.53 -13.04 -4.89
C VAL A 84 2.40 -11.81 -5.08
N CYS A 85 3.44 -11.70 -4.25
CA CYS A 85 4.49 -10.69 -4.39
C CYS A 85 5.77 -11.33 -4.90
N HIS A 86 6.35 -10.74 -5.94
CA HIS A 86 7.63 -11.13 -6.53
C HIS A 86 8.67 -10.06 -6.25
N PHE A 87 9.82 -10.44 -5.71
CA PHE A 87 10.95 -9.52 -5.50
C PHE A 87 12.23 -10.32 -5.26
N ALA A 88 13.38 -9.81 -5.71
CA ALA A 88 14.69 -10.43 -5.49
C ALA A 88 14.74 -11.95 -5.83
N GLY A 89 14.06 -12.37 -6.90
CA GLY A 89 13.98 -13.78 -7.31
C GLY A 89 13.14 -14.68 -6.39
N ARG A 90 12.40 -14.10 -5.44
CA ARG A 90 11.47 -14.80 -4.55
C ARG A 90 10.03 -14.58 -4.99
N SER A 91 9.19 -15.55 -4.64
CA SER A 91 7.73 -15.47 -4.73
C SER A 91 7.18 -15.69 -3.33
N VAL A 92 6.30 -14.80 -2.88
CA VAL A 92 5.68 -14.86 -1.55
C VAL A 92 4.18 -14.75 -1.71
N ASP A 93 3.45 -15.75 -1.20
CA ASP A 93 1.99 -15.71 -1.18
C ASP A 93 1.53 -14.63 -0.19
N TYR A 94 0.75 -13.67 -0.70
CA TYR A 94 0.17 -12.59 0.07
C TYR A 94 -1.22 -12.99 0.55
N ALA A 95 -1.43 -12.90 1.85
CA ALA A 95 -2.69 -13.10 2.54
C ALA A 95 -2.68 -12.25 3.82
N PRO A 96 -3.83 -11.98 4.47
CA PRO A 96 -3.88 -11.08 5.62
C PRO A 96 -2.88 -11.46 6.72
N GLY A 97 -2.10 -10.49 7.18
CA GLY A 97 -1.02 -10.69 8.15
C GLY A 97 0.36 -11.00 7.55
N VAL A 98 0.46 -11.24 6.23
CA VAL A 98 1.75 -11.37 5.54
C VAL A 98 2.33 -9.99 5.25
N CYS A 99 3.62 -9.82 5.49
CA CYS A 99 4.35 -8.60 5.20
C CYS A 99 5.44 -8.84 4.14
N GLY A 100 5.60 -7.90 3.21
CA GLY A 100 6.74 -7.85 2.31
C GLY A 100 7.64 -6.68 2.68
N VAL A 101 8.95 -6.94 2.80
CA VAL A 101 9.96 -5.92 3.07
C VAL A 101 10.79 -5.76 1.81
N LEU A 102 10.60 -4.65 1.12
CA LEU A 102 11.09 -4.42 -0.23
C LEU A 102 12.24 -3.40 -0.18
N PRO A 103 13.49 -3.82 -0.46
CA PRO A 103 14.64 -2.94 -0.40
C PRO A 103 14.62 -1.87 -1.48
N ALA A 104 15.20 -0.71 -1.18
CA ALA A 104 15.44 0.34 -2.17
C ALA A 104 16.22 -0.20 -3.39
N GLY A 105 15.79 0.22 -4.58
CA GLY A 105 16.36 -0.17 -5.86
C GLY A 105 16.05 -1.59 -6.31
N VAL A 106 15.33 -2.39 -5.52
CA VAL A 106 14.97 -3.77 -5.89
C VAL A 106 13.62 -3.79 -6.58
N ALA A 107 13.61 -4.28 -7.82
CA ALA A 107 12.40 -4.47 -8.59
C ALA A 107 11.47 -5.49 -7.93
N HIS A 108 10.18 -5.17 -7.95
CA HIS A 108 9.15 -6.01 -7.38
C HIS A 108 7.80 -5.83 -8.08
N GLU A 109 6.94 -6.83 -7.95
CA GLU A 109 5.60 -6.88 -8.52
C GLU A 109 4.62 -7.46 -7.49
N VAL A 110 3.39 -6.97 -7.47
CA VAL A 110 2.29 -7.59 -6.71
C VAL A 110 1.14 -7.91 -7.64
N GLN A 111 0.78 -9.18 -7.72
CA GLN A 111 -0.36 -9.68 -8.50
C GLN A 111 -1.50 -10.02 -7.55
N ALA A 112 -2.68 -9.44 -7.75
CA ALA A 112 -3.85 -9.76 -6.95
C ALA A 112 -4.55 -11.03 -7.48
N GLY A 113 -5.04 -11.85 -6.57
CA GLY A 113 -5.91 -12.98 -6.89
C GLY A 113 -7.28 -12.52 -7.41
N PRO A 114 -8.20 -13.45 -7.74
CA PRO A 114 -9.47 -13.13 -8.38
C PRO A 114 -10.39 -12.20 -7.57
N ARG A 115 -10.25 -12.17 -6.24
CA ARG A 115 -11.04 -11.33 -5.34
C ARG A 115 -10.38 -9.97 -5.03
N GLY A 116 -9.21 -9.70 -5.60
CA GLY A 116 -8.42 -8.50 -5.29
C GLY A 116 -7.61 -8.65 -4.00
N LEU A 117 -6.90 -7.57 -3.68
CA LEU A 117 -5.94 -7.47 -2.59
C LEU A 117 -5.93 -6.04 -2.04
N CYS A 118 -5.86 -5.89 -0.73
CA CYS A 118 -5.65 -4.60 -0.08
C CYS A 118 -4.45 -4.64 0.87
N LEU A 119 -3.64 -3.58 0.80
CA LEU A 119 -2.37 -3.45 1.50
C LEU A 119 -2.33 -2.13 2.27
N LEU A 120 -1.64 -2.12 3.40
CA LEU A 120 -0.96 -0.90 3.84
C LEU A 120 0.45 -0.90 3.24
N ALA A 121 0.85 0.23 2.67
CA ALA A 121 2.16 0.43 2.09
C ALA A 121 2.84 1.60 2.80
N VAL A 122 4.01 1.34 3.40
CA VAL A 122 4.86 2.37 4.02
C VAL A 122 6.12 2.54 3.19
N PHE A 123 6.45 3.77 2.83
CA PHE A 123 7.69 4.11 2.12
C PHE A 123 8.62 4.91 3.02
N THR A 124 9.92 4.62 2.98
CA THR A 124 10.97 5.34 3.72
C THR A 124 12.21 5.54 2.83
N PRO A 125 12.59 6.77 2.42
CA PRO A 125 11.87 8.04 2.62
C PRO A 125 10.48 8.04 1.97
N ALA A 126 9.69 9.10 2.17
CA ALA A 126 8.35 9.22 1.61
C ALA A 126 8.36 9.24 0.07
N LEU A 127 7.31 8.67 -0.57
CA LEU A 127 7.14 8.67 -2.04
C LEU A 127 6.31 9.86 -2.55
N LEU A 128 5.50 10.46 -1.68
CA LEU A 128 4.58 11.58 -1.93
C LEU A 128 4.60 12.50 -0.72
#